data_AF-A0A2G9MYD7-F1
#
_entry.id   AF-A0A2G9MYD7-F1
#
_cell.length_a   1.000
_cell.length_b   1.000
_cell.length_c   1.000
_cell.angle_alpha   90.00
_cell.angle_beta   90.00
_cell.angle_gamma   90.00
#
_symmetry.space_group_name_H-M   'P 1'
#
loop_
_entity.id
_entity.type
_entity.pdbx_description
1 polymer ?
#
loop_
_entity_poly.entity_id
_entity_poly.type
_entity_poly.pdbx_seq_one_letter_code
_entity_poly.pdbx_strand_id
1 'polypeptide(L)'
;MLKFAGYGFNKSHSTGYAIVAYQTAYLKTYFPNQYMAATLTYESQAQKVADWIAYLEDCRRATFPDGHVGIDVMPPDINLSASDFSVVFDADEMRDHNHGHVRFGLRALKGAGEKAI
;
A
#
# COMPACT_ATOMS: atom_id res chain seq x y z
N MET A 1 -41.86 2.90 -12.41
CA MET A 1 -41.09 1.82 -11.76
C MET A 1 -40.33 0.93 -12.76
N LEU A 2 -40.95 0.40 -13.83
CA LEU A 2 -40.30 -0.55 -14.75
C LEU A 2 -38.95 -0.09 -15.35
N LYS A 3 -38.79 1.18 -15.72
CA LYS A 3 -37.54 1.69 -16.31
C LYS A 3 -36.33 1.63 -15.35
N PHE A 4 -36.54 1.76 -14.04
CA PHE A 4 -35.46 1.72 -13.03
C PHE A 4 -35.17 0.31 -12.53
N ALA A 5 -36.13 -0.62 -12.65
CA ALA A 5 -35.95 -2.01 -12.23
C ALA A 5 -34.84 -2.73 -13.03
N GLY A 6 -34.64 -2.36 -14.30
CA GLY A 6 -33.55 -2.92 -15.13
C GLY A 6 -32.13 -2.52 -14.69
N TYR A 7 -32.00 -1.48 -13.87
CA TYR A 7 -30.72 -1.00 -13.31
C TYR A 7 -30.70 -1.05 -11.78
N GLY A 8 -31.73 -1.66 -11.16
CA GLY A 8 -31.81 -1.83 -9.72
C GLY A 8 -30.71 -2.78 -9.26
N PHE A 9 -29.81 -2.29 -8.40
CA PHE A 9 -28.74 -3.10 -7.85
C PHE A 9 -29.10 -3.62 -6.45
N ASN A 10 -28.63 -4.82 -6.12
CA ASN A 10 -28.90 -5.42 -4.81
C ASN A 10 -28.25 -4.59 -3.69
N LYS A 11 -29.07 -3.95 -2.87
CA LYS A 11 -28.61 -3.03 -1.82
C LYS A 11 -27.74 -3.73 -0.75
N SER A 12 -28.09 -4.95 -0.34
CA SER A 12 -27.28 -5.69 0.66
C SER A 12 -25.87 -5.98 0.14
N HIS A 13 -25.75 -6.38 -1.13
CA HIS A 13 -24.47 -6.65 -1.78
C HIS A 13 -23.65 -5.37 -1.93
N SER A 14 -24.23 -4.30 -2.47
CA SER A 14 -23.49 -3.04 -2.60
C SER A 14 -23.09 -2.44 -1.25
N THR A 15 -23.91 -2.58 -0.22
CA THR A 15 -23.59 -2.10 1.14
C THR A 15 -22.39 -2.87 1.71
N GLY A 16 -22.32 -4.19 1.53
CA GLY A 16 -21.18 -5.00 1.97
C GLY A 16 -19.86 -4.55 1.35
N TYR A 17 -19.84 -4.38 0.02
CA TYR A 17 -18.64 -3.88 -0.68
C TYR A 17 -18.29 -2.44 -0.34
N ALA A 18 -19.29 -1.58 -0.12
CA ALA A 18 -19.06 -0.19 0.28
C ALA A 18 -18.34 -0.08 1.62
N ILE A 19 -18.60 -0.99 2.57
CA ILE A 19 -17.88 -1.04 3.86
C ILE A 19 -16.40 -1.33 3.64
N VAL A 20 -16.07 -2.33 2.82
CA VAL A 20 -14.67 -2.67 2.51
C VAL A 20 -13.98 -1.52 1.80
N ALA A 21 -14.63 -0.93 0.79
CA ALA A 21 -14.09 0.23 0.08
C ALA A 21 -13.83 1.41 1.03
N TYR A 22 -14.73 1.67 1.98
CA TYR A 22 -14.56 2.70 3.00
C TYR A 22 -13.38 2.40 3.92
N GLN A 23 -13.22 1.16 4.39
CA GLN A 23 -12.08 0.75 5.22
C GLN A 23 -10.74 0.92 4.48
N THR A 24 -10.69 0.51 3.21
CA THR A 24 -9.50 0.70 2.35
C THR A 24 -9.18 2.18 2.18
N ALA A 25 -10.18 3.01 1.89
CA ALA A 25 -10.01 4.45 1.77
C ALA A 25 -9.52 5.08 3.08
N TYR A 26 -10.10 4.67 4.22
CA TYR A 26 -9.70 5.13 5.53
C TYR A 26 -8.21 4.82 5.81
N LEU A 27 -7.78 3.58 5.57
CA LEU A 27 -6.38 3.19 5.75
C LEU A 27 -5.45 3.94 4.78
N LYS A 28 -5.84 4.10 3.52
CA LYS A 28 -5.06 4.84 2.53
C LYS A 28 -4.91 6.33 2.90
N THR A 29 -5.92 6.92 3.55
CA THR A 29 -5.90 8.34 3.95
C THR A 29 -5.15 8.58 5.25
N TYR A 30 -5.37 7.76 6.28
CA TYR A 30 -4.81 8.01 7.61
C TYR A 30 -3.57 7.18 7.92
N PHE A 31 -3.31 6.09 7.19
CA PHE A 31 -2.13 5.23 7.36
C PHE A 31 -1.44 4.98 6.01
N PRO A 32 -1.11 6.03 5.23
CA PRO A 32 -0.67 5.89 3.85
C PRO A 32 0.63 5.07 3.71
N ASN A 33 1.60 5.25 4.61
CA ASN A 33 2.86 4.49 4.62
C ASN A 33 2.61 2.99 4.82
N GLN A 34 1.81 2.63 5.82
CA GLN A 34 1.50 1.25 6.16
C GLN A 34 0.62 0.61 5.09
N TYR A 35 -0.37 1.34 4.58
CA TYR A 35 -1.24 0.91 3.50
C TYR A 35 -0.44 0.60 2.23
N MET A 36 0.50 1.48 1.86
CA MET A 36 1.30 1.25 0.66
C MET A 36 2.35 0.15 0.85
N ALA A 37 2.98 0.03 2.01
CA ALA A 37 3.83 -1.13 2.31
C ALA A 37 3.07 -2.45 2.18
N ALA A 38 1.85 -2.54 2.71
CA ALA A 38 1.01 -3.74 2.60
C ALA A 38 0.61 -4.01 1.14
N THR A 39 0.22 -2.97 0.38
CA THR A 39 -0.16 -3.09 -1.03
C THR A 39 1.01 -3.57 -1.88
N LEU A 40 2.19 -2.96 -1.73
CA LEU A 40 3.40 -3.36 -2.45
C LEU A 40 3.84 -4.79 -2.11
N THR A 41 3.69 -5.20 -0.84
CA THR A 41 3.94 -6.58 -0.43
C THR A 41 3.05 -7.55 -1.19
N TYR A 42 1.74 -7.29 -1.25
CA TYR A 42 0.80 -8.16 -1.95
C TYR A 42 1.07 -8.21 -3.47
N GLU A 43 1.22 -7.05 -4.10
CA GLU A 43 1.37 -6.94 -5.55
C GLU A 43 2.72 -7.49 -6.05
N SER A 44 3.80 -7.28 -5.28
CA SER A 44 5.13 -7.80 -5.64
C SER A 44 5.22 -9.32 -5.64
N GLN A 45 4.35 -10.01 -4.90
CA GLN A 45 4.30 -11.47 -4.86
C GLN A 45 3.44 -12.07 -5.98
N ALA A 46 2.41 -11.35 -6.44
CA ALA A 46 1.44 -11.84 -7.41
C ALA A 46 1.86 -11.62 -8.87
N GLN A 47 2.73 -10.63 -9.14
CA GLN A 47 2.96 -10.13 -10.50
C GLN A 47 4.44 -9.85 -10.80
N LYS A 48 4.73 -9.56 -12.08
CA LYS A 48 6.08 -9.14 -12.48
C LYS A 48 6.32 -7.71 -12.01
N VAL A 49 7.59 -7.35 -11.83
CA VAL A 49 7.99 -5.98 -11.46
C VAL A 49 7.31 -4.91 -12.32
N ALA A 50 7.17 -5.15 -13.63
CA ALA A 50 6.53 -4.21 -14.55
C ALA A 50 5.09 -3.83 -14.18
N ASP A 51 4.35 -4.74 -13.54
CA ASP A 51 2.92 -4.59 -13.32
C ASP A 51 2.63 -3.72 -12.08
N TRP A 52 3.52 -3.72 -11.09
CA TRP A 52 3.35 -2.97 -9.84
C TRP A 52 4.18 -1.68 -9.74
N ILE A 53 4.94 -1.31 -10.79
CA ILE A 53 5.64 -0.01 -10.87
C ILE A 53 4.67 1.17 -10.70
N ALA A 54 3.43 1.05 -11.19
CA ALA A 54 2.41 2.09 -11.02
C ALA A 54 2.15 2.41 -9.54
N TYR A 55 2.24 1.41 -8.64
CA TYR A 55 2.07 1.64 -7.21
C TYR A 55 3.23 2.42 -6.58
N LEU A 56 4.45 2.34 -7.15
CA LEU A 56 5.56 3.21 -6.73
C LEU A 56 5.33 4.66 -7.15
N GLU A 57 4.69 4.88 -8.30
CA GLU A 57 4.27 6.21 -8.72
C GLU A 57 3.13 6.76 -7.83
N ASP A 58 2.18 5.91 -7.45
CA ASP A 58 1.14 6.25 -6.47
C ASP A 58 1.74 6.62 -5.12
N CYS A 59 2.78 5.92 -4.66
CA CYS A 59 3.52 6.28 -3.45
C CYS A 59 4.04 7.72 -3.55
N ARG A 60 4.71 8.08 -4.66
CA ARG A 60 5.25 9.44 -4.88
C ARG A 60 4.17 10.53 -4.95
N ARG A 61 2.94 10.17 -5.29
CA ARG A 61 1.80 11.09 -5.42
C ARG A 61 0.89 11.11 -4.20
N ALA A 62 1.10 10.22 -3.23
CA ALA A 62 0.23 10.09 -2.07
C ALA A 62 0.24 11.37 -1.24
N THR A 63 -0.95 11.87 -0.90
CA THR A 63 -1.11 13.07 -0.06
C THR A 63 -1.55 12.65 1.33
N PHE A 64 -0.87 13.19 2.33
CA PHE A 64 -1.15 12.97 3.74
C PHE A 64 -2.14 14.03 4.26
N PRO A 65 -2.87 13.74 5.36
CA PRO A 65 -3.84 14.68 5.92
C PRO A 65 -3.23 16.01 6.41
N ASP A 66 -1.93 16.03 6.73
CA ASP A 66 -1.17 17.22 7.13
C ASP A 66 -0.65 18.05 5.94
N GLY A 67 -0.90 17.61 4.71
CA GLY A 67 -0.48 18.28 3.47
C GLY A 67 0.86 17.80 2.91
N HIS A 68 1.55 16.86 3.57
CA HIS A 68 2.73 16.21 3.01
C HIS A 68 2.37 15.43 1.74
N VAL A 69 3.28 15.43 0.75
CA VAL A 69 3.09 14.72 -0.51
C VAL A 69 4.29 13.85 -0.81
N GLY A 70 4.01 12.59 -1.10
CA GLY A 70 4.97 11.59 -1.47
C GLY A 70 5.32 10.68 -0.29
N ILE A 71 5.26 9.39 -0.53
CA ILE A 71 5.85 8.38 0.33
C ILE A 71 7.22 8.07 -0.25
N ASP A 72 8.27 8.25 0.55
CA ASP A 72 9.60 7.84 0.14
C ASP A 72 9.71 6.31 0.21
N VAL A 73 10.10 5.71 -0.92
CA VAL A 73 10.27 4.27 -1.05
C VAL A 73 11.76 3.98 -1.15
N MET A 74 12.36 3.61 -0.02
CA MET A 74 13.79 3.38 0.12
C MET A 74 14.22 2.06 -0.53
N PRO A 75 15.41 2.02 -1.15
CA PRO A 75 15.96 0.80 -1.72
C PRO A 75 16.17 -0.29 -0.64
N PRO A 76 16.29 -1.57 -1.06
CA PRO A 76 16.52 -2.65 -0.12
C PRO A 76 17.91 -2.53 0.53
N ASP A 77 17.98 -2.91 1.80
CA ASP A 77 19.20 -2.88 2.62
C ASP A 77 19.30 -4.16 3.43
N ILE A 78 20.45 -4.81 3.40
CA ILE A 78 20.66 -6.11 4.06
C ILE A 78 20.49 -6.06 5.58
N ASN A 79 20.69 -4.90 6.22
CA ASN A 79 20.61 -4.75 7.67
C ASN A 79 19.23 -4.27 8.14
N LEU A 80 18.48 -3.60 7.27
CA LEU A 80 17.24 -2.90 7.63
C LEU A 80 15.99 -3.43 6.92
N SER A 81 16.11 -4.05 5.75
CA SER A 81 14.97 -4.59 5.03
C SER A 81 14.47 -5.88 5.67
N ALA A 82 13.16 -5.96 5.88
CA ALA A 82 12.47 -7.20 6.17
C ALA A 82 12.29 -8.06 4.91
N SER A 83 11.69 -9.25 5.06
CA SER A 83 11.28 -10.09 3.94
C SER A 83 10.31 -9.36 2.99
N ASP A 84 9.29 -8.73 3.57
CA ASP A 84 8.26 -7.97 2.88
C ASP A 84 8.49 -6.45 2.99
N PHE A 85 7.73 -5.65 2.24
CA PHE A 85 7.81 -4.19 2.38
C PHE A 85 7.38 -3.79 3.78
N SER A 86 8.12 -2.87 4.38
CA SER A 86 7.91 -2.45 5.77
C SER A 86 8.06 -0.94 5.91
N VAL A 87 7.46 -0.37 6.95
CA VAL A 87 7.66 1.03 7.31
C VAL A 87 8.85 1.11 8.27
N VAL A 88 9.83 1.91 7.90
CA VAL A 88 11.01 2.22 8.72
C VAL A 88 11.00 3.68 9.11
N PHE A 89 11.68 4.00 10.20
CA PHE A 89 11.78 5.36 10.73
C PHE A 89 13.25 5.69 10.93
N ASP A 90 13.63 6.92 10.59
CA ASP A 90 14.95 7.43 10.91
C ASP A 90 15.09 7.69 12.42
N ALA A 91 16.33 7.79 12.91
CA ALA A 91 16.61 7.88 14.35
C ALA A 91 15.96 9.09 15.03
N ASP A 92 15.85 10.20 14.31
CA ASP A 92 15.29 11.47 14.80
C ASP A 92 13.83 11.70 14.38
N GLU A 93 13.20 10.72 13.73
CA GLU A 93 11.85 10.85 13.19
C GLU A 93 10.78 10.44 14.21
N MET A 94 9.63 11.12 14.18
CA MET A 94 8.51 10.80 15.05
C MET A 94 7.90 9.45 14.66
N ARG A 95 7.70 8.56 15.64
CA ARG A 95 7.12 7.22 15.39
C ARG A 95 5.60 7.27 15.48
N ASP A 96 4.97 7.83 14.46
CA ASP A 96 3.53 7.84 14.31
C ASP A 96 3.08 7.26 12.95
N HIS A 97 1.82 7.47 12.60
CA HIS A 97 1.23 6.94 11.36
C HIS A 97 1.45 7.82 10.12
N ASN A 98 1.83 9.09 10.31
CA ASN A 98 2.06 10.05 9.23
C ASN A 98 3.55 10.16 8.86
N HIS A 99 4.44 9.67 9.70
CA HIS A 99 5.88 9.66 9.47
C HIS A 99 6.39 8.26 9.09
N GLY A 100 7.65 8.20 8.71
CA GLY A 100 8.34 7.01 8.26
C GLY A 100 8.39 6.87 6.74
N HIS A 101 9.18 5.90 6.32
CA HIS A 101 9.47 5.60 4.93
C HIS A 101 9.13 4.15 4.62
N VAL A 102 8.67 3.87 3.40
CA VAL A 102 8.47 2.49 2.96
C VAL A 102 9.81 1.94 2.50
N ARG A 103 10.25 0.81 3.04
CA ARG A 103 11.48 0.13 2.60
C ARG A 103 11.14 -1.11 1.80
N PHE A 104 11.90 -1.32 0.73
CA PHE A 104 11.81 -2.50 -0.11
C PHE A 104 12.02 -3.79 0.70
N GLY A 105 11.10 -4.74 0.54
CA GLY A 105 11.26 -6.10 1.04
C GLY A 105 12.26 -6.89 0.23
N LEU A 106 13.09 -7.70 0.88
CA LEU A 106 14.10 -8.53 0.21
C LEU A 106 13.47 -9.55 -0.73
N ARG A 107 12.25 -10.03 -0.43
CA ARG A 107 11.51 -10.98 -1.26
C ARG A 107 11.07 -10.39 -2.60
N ALA A 108 10.95 -9.07 -2.69
CA ALA A 108 10.60 -8.38 -3.93
C ALA A 108 11.80 -8.30 -4.90
N LEU A 109 13.02 -8.62 -4.44
CA LEU A 109 14.19 -8.69 -5.30
C LEU A 109 14.14 -9.92 -6.21
N LYS A 110 14.15 -9.68 -7.52
CA LYS A 110 14.18 -10.76 -8.50
C LYS A 110 15.42 -11.63 -8.30
N GLY A 111 15.21 -12.89 -7.95
CA GLY A 111 16.28 -13.87 -7.71
C GLY A 111 16.62 -14.11 -6.23
N ALA A 112 16.09 -13.31 -5.30
CA ALA A 112 16.14 -13.61 -3.88
C ALA A 112 15.00 -14.58 -3.54
N GLY A 113 15.35 -15.82 -3.21
CA GLY A 113 14.37 -16.84 -2.83
C GLY A 113 14.05 -16.79 -1.34
N GLU A 114 12.85 -17.25 -0.97
CA GLU A 114 12.39 -17.32 0.43
C GLU A 114 13.28 -18.16 1.35
N LYS A 115 14.11 -19.07 0.80
CA LYS A 115 15.08 -19.85 1.57
C LYS A 115 16.41 -19.12 1.84
N ALA A 116 16.67 -18.04 1.11
CA ALA A 116 17.90 -17.27 1.19
C ALA A 116 17.76 -16.00 2.05
N ILE A 117 16.52 -15.64 2.38
CA ILE A 117 16.12 -14.51 3.22
C ILE A 117 15.70 -15.06 4.57
#